data_AF-A0A6P9F5E4-F1
#
_entry.id   AF-A0A6P9F5E4-F1
#
_cell.length_a   1.000
_cell.length_b   1.000
_cell.length_c   1.000
_cell.angle_alpha   90.00
_cell.angle_beta   90.00
_cell.angle_gamma   90.00
#
_symmetry.space_group_name_H-M   'P 1'
#
loop_
_entity.id
_entity.type
_entity.pdbx_description
1 polymer ?
#
loop_
_entity_poly.entity_id
_entity_poly.type
_entity_poly.pdbx_seq_one_letter_code
_entity_poly.pdbx_strand_id
1 'polypeptide(L)'
;MDISVEEISILKPIFDGIRDKDEPYKIVWIPIVEHWTDDMQAKFEMLQSKMPWYILQGFPTTVDITNEYCSLKNKPIVVVINPQWEVEHPNALRMIRLFGMMAFPFTAEAEKAIMPEGLRLQFRGVRMPESGPRQVDRNYTFNYGFSVSSSLRERFTTEFNKVRDYINSNGLNIVIEDKFIEQKLVNAKQRDPNELLRSFKSNSGWVVLCKGTRGDIVVGDDGTTILKVLENFDYWKNSVNEYGFDECFKDCYQKLKAGLLP
;
A
#
# COMPACT_ATOMS: atom_id res chain seq x y z
N MET A 1 18.44 -1.21 12.11
CA MET A 1 17.62 -0.24 12.88
C MET A 1 17.12 0.86 11.95
N ASP A 2 15.96 0.65 11.31
CA ASP A 2 15.51 1.43 10.14
C ASP A 2 14.12 2.06 10.31
N ILE A 3 13.72 2.35 11.55
CA ILE A 3 12.53 3.15 11.81
C ILE A 3 12.79 4.63 11.47
N SER A 4 11.87 5.27 10.74
CA SER A 4 11.96 6.67 10.34
C SER A 4 11.34 7.62 11.38
N VAL A 5 11.63 8.92 11.26
CA VAL A 5 11.07 9.95 12.15
C VAL A 5 9.56 10.11 11.92
N GLU A 6 9.11 9.92 10.69
CA GLU A 6 7.71 9.92 10.29
C GLU A 6 6.97 8.74 10.94
N GLU A 7 7.59 7.56 10.95
CA GLU A 7 7.03 6.37 11.60
C GLU A 7 6.94 6.52 13.11
N ILE A 8 7.94 7.14 13.75
CA ILE A 8 7.88 7.52 15.17
C ILE A 8 6.71 8.50 15.40
N SER A 9 6.50 9.46 14.50
CA SER A 9 5.46 10.47 14.67
C SER A 9 4.06 9.89 14.58
N ILE A 10 3.85 8.82 13.81
CA ILE A 10 2.58 8.08 13.75
C ILE A 10 2.26 7.36 15.08
N LEU A 11 3.27 6.94 15.84
CA LEU A 11 3.09 6.24 17.12
C LEU A 11 2.82 7.18 18.30
N LYS A 12 3.18 8.47 18.21
CA LYS A 12 2.98 9.44 19.30
C LYS A 12 1.51 9.60 19.71
N PRO A 13 0.54 9.83 18.78
CA PRO A 13 -0.87 9.87 19.14
C PRO A 13 -1.37 8.58 19.80
N ILE A 14 -0.75 7.43 19.47
CA ILE A 14 -1.10 6.16 20.08
C ILE A 14 -0.60 6.10 21.52
N PHE A 15 0.66 6.47 21.74
CA PHE A 15 1.22 6.57 23.08
C PHE A 15 0.43 7.53 23.98
N ASP A 16 0.12 8.72 23.46
CA ASP A 16 -0.64 9.72 24.20
C ASP A 16 -2.04 9.19 24.52
N GLY A 17 -2.77 8.62 23.55
CA GLY A 17 -4.11 8.10 23.85
C GLY A 17 -4.14 6.88 24.77
N ILE A 18 -3.11 6.02 24.78
CA ILE A 18 -2.95 4.96 25.78
C ILE A 18 -2.76 5.57 27.18
N ARG A 19 -1.87 6.56 27.30
CA ARG A 19 -1.57 7.23 28.58
C ARG A 19 -2.77 8.03 29.09
N ASP A 20 -3.38 8.83 28.23
CA ASP A 20 -4.44 9.78 28.61
C ASP A 20 -5.74 9.05 29.00
N LYS A 21 -5.94 7.82 28.52
CA LYS A 21 -7.05 6.94 28.89
C LYS A 21 -6.70 5.91 29.98
N ASP A 22 -5.48 5.93 30.50
CA ASP A 22 -4.96 4.96 31.48
C ASP A 22 -5.14 3.49 31.06
N GLU A 23 -4.93 3.22 29.76
CA GLU A 23 -5.02 1.87 29.21
C GLU A 23 -3.84 1.01 29.69
N PRO A 24 -4.05 -0.30 29.96
CA PRO A 24 -3.04 -1.20 30.51
C PRO A 24 -1.98 -1.64 29.47
N TYR A 25 -1.76 -0.85 28.42
CA TYR A 25 -0.80 -1.11 27.35
C TYR A 25 0.45 -0.24 27.52
N LYS A 26 1.58 -0.74 27.01
CA LYS A 26 2.85 0.00 26.96
C LYS A 26 3.47 -0.19 25.58
N ILE A 27 4.06 0.88 25.05
CA ILE A 27 4.89 0.80 23.84
C ILE A 27 6.33 0.57 24.27
N VAL A 28 6.98 -0.45 23.71
CA VAL A 28 8.38 -0.78 23.98
C VAL A 28 9.13 -0.86 22.65
N TRP A 29 10.19 -0.07 22.52
CA TRP A 29 11.07 -0.15 21.36
C TRP A 29 12.19 -1.17 21.60
N ILE A 30 12.33 -2.11 20.65
CA ILE A 30 13.39 -3.12 20.64
C ILE A 30 14.30 -2.83 19.44
N PRO A 31 15.50 -2.27 19.65
CA PRO A 31 16.45 -2.02 18.57
C PRO A 31 17.06 -3.33 18.06
N ILE A 32 16.83 -3.66 16.79
CA ILE A 32 17.50 -4.79 16.12
C ILE A 32 18.69 -4.26 15.31
N VAL A 33 19.88 -4.71 15.72
CA VAL A 33 21.18 -4.34 15.15
C VAL A 33 22.07 -5.57 15.14
N GLU A 34 22.57 -5.96 13.96
CA GLU A 34 23.51 -7.10 13.84
C GLU A 34 24.89 -6.73 14.39
N HIS A 35 25.39 -5.55 14.03
CA HIS A 35 26.69 -5.04 14.45
C HIS A 35 26.60 -3.55 14.81
N TRP A 36 27.10 -3.19 15.99
CA TRP A 36 27.15 -1.79 16.42
C TRP A 36 28.37 -1.08 15.84
N THR A 37 28.13 0.08 15.26
CA THR A 37 29.16 1.06 14.87
C THR A 37 28.85 2.40 15.52
N ASP A 38 29.83 3.30 15.59
CA ASP A 38 29.65 4.64 16.17
C ASP A 38 28.51 5.41 15.47
N ASP A 39 28.39 5.28 14.15
CA ASP A 39 27.28 5.88 13.38
C ASP A 39 25.91 5.30 13.78
N MET A 40 25.84 3.99 14.02
CA MET A 40 24.60 3.34 14.46
C MET A 40 24.23 3.72 15.88
N GLN A 41 25.23 3.93 16.74
CA GLN A 41 25.04 4.45 18.08
C GLN A 41 24.49 5.88 18.05
N ALA A 42 25.08 6.77 17.25
CA ALA A 42 24.58 8.13 17.06
C ALA A 42 23.15 8.15 16.48
N LYS A 43 22.85 7.27 15.51
CA LYS A 43 21.49 7.12 14.96
C LYS A 43 20.51 6.62 16.02
N PHE A 44 20.91 5.65 16.84
CA PHE A 44 20.08 5.14 17.95
C PHE A 44 19.74 6.25 18.93
N GLU A 45 20.73 7.02 19.39
CA GLU A 45 20.54 8.13 20.34
C GLU A 45 19.63 9.23 19.76
N MET A 46 19.83 9.58 18.47
CA MET A 46 18.96 10.52 17.76
C MET A 46 17.52 10.02 17.71
N LEU A 47 17.27 8.76 17.35
CA LEU A 47 15.92 8.19 17.29
C LEU A 47 15.29 8.08 18.68
N GLN A 48 16.06 7.60 19.67
CA GLN A 48 15.66 7.51 21.07
C GLN A 48 15.17 8.85 21.61
N SER A 49 15.88 9.95 21.32
CA SER A 49 15.50 11.29 21.79
C SER A 49 14.10 11.73 21.34
N LYS A 50 13.54 11.11 20.29
CA LYS A 50 12.22 11.42 19.72
C LYS A 50 11.10 10.52 20.23
N MET A 51 11.43 9.51 21.03
CA MET A 51 10.51 8.49 21.52
C MET A 51 10.19 8.70 23.01
N PRO A 52 8.93 9.00 23.38
CA PRO A 52 8.53 9.18 24.77
C PRO A 52 8.26 7.86 25.52
N TRP A 53 8.35 6.73 24.84
CA TRP A 53 8.01 5.40 25.37
C TRP A 53 9.25 4.60 25.81
N TYR A 54 9.02 3.39 26.32
CA TYR A 54 10.06 2.55 26.90
C TYR A 54 10.99 1.98 25.83
N ILE A 55 12.24 1.76 26.21
CA ILE A 55 13.26 1.16 25.35
C ILE A 55 13.84 -0.02 26.11
N LEU A 56 13.92 -1.17 25.44
CA LEU A 56 14.56 -2.34 26.02
C LEU A 56 16.09 -2.15 25.99
N GLN A 57 16.68 -1.85 27.15
CA GLN A 57 18.13 -1.82 27.33
C GLN A 57 18.65 -3.20 27.72
N GLY A 58 19.61 -3.72 26.95
CA GLY A 58 20.15 -5.07 27.12
C GLY A 58 19.42 -6.09 26.23
N PHE A 59 20.18 -6.76 25.36
CA PHE A 59 19.64 -7.73 24.41
C PHE A 59 19.20 -8.99 25.16
N PRO A 60 17.92 -9.39 25.13
CA PRO A 60 17.54 -10.69 25.64
C PRO A 60 18.11 -11.76 24.70
N THR A 61 19.03 -12.58 25.20
CA THR A 61 19.50 -13.81 24.54
C THR A 61 18.45 -14.92 24.50
N THR A 62 17.27 -14.71 25.09
CA THR A 62 16.37 -15.81 25.51
C THR A 62 14.89 -15.60 25.18
N VAL A 63 14.54 -14.61 24.35
CA VAL A 63 13.17 -14.53 23.80
C VAL A 63 13.24 -14.73 22.30
N ASP A 64 12.92 -15.94 21.85
CA ASP A 64 12.95 -16.43 20.46
C ASP A 64 11.98 -15.68 19.51
N ILE A 65 11.34 -14.60 19.98
CA ILE A 65 10.61 -13.64 19.14
C ILE A 65 11.57 -13.04 18.08
N THR A 66 12.86 -12.94 18.38
CA THR A 66 13.83 -12.44 17.40
C THR A 66 14.00 -13.40 16.22
N ASN A 67 13.97 -14.73 16.35
CA ASN A 67 14.26 -15.59 15.19
C ASN A 67 13.16 -15.58 14.11
N GLU A 68 11.89 -15.57 14.48
CA GLU A 68 10.78 -15.60 13.51
C GLU A 68 10.56 -14.21 12.88
N TYR A 69 10.65 -13.14 13.67
CA TYR A 69 10.39 -11.77 13.23
C TYR A 69 11.65 -11.00 12.74
N CYS A 70 12.88 -11.39 13.10
CA CYS A 70 14.11 -10.78 12.55
C CYS A 70 14.38 -11.16 11.09
N SER A 71 13.65 -12.15 10.54
CA SER A 71 13.67 -12.42 9.09
C SER A 71 13.12 -11.24 8.26
N LEU A 72 12.46 -10.27 8.91
CA LEU A 72 11.90 -9.06 8.34
C LEU A 72 13.00 -8.02 8.11
N LYS A 73 13.74 -8.22 7.02
CA LYS A 73 14.74 -7.30 6.45
C LYS A 73 14.34 -5.82 6.59
N ASN A 74 14.95 -5.13 7.54
CA ASN A 74 15.12 -3.67 7.61
C ASN A 74 13.84 -2.82 7.54
N LYS A 75 12.70 -3.28 8.08
CA LYS A 75 11.49 -2.46 8.21
C LYS A 75 10.96 -2.51 9.64
N PRO A 76 10.47 -1.39 10.20
CA PRO A 76 9.85 -1.44 11.51
C PRO A 76 8.56 -2.26 11.45
N ILE A 77 8.32 -2.97 12.54
CA ILE A 77 7.09 -3.70 12.82
C ILE A 77 6.61 -3.31 14.21
N VAL A 78 5.31 -3.42 14.42
CA VAL A 78 4.71 -3.26 15.75
C VAL A 78 4.02 -4.56 16.10
N VAL A 79 4.58 -5.32 17.03
CA VAL A 79 3.99 -6.58 17.48
C VAL A 79 3.12 -6.29 18.71
N VAL A 80 1.91 -6.84 18.75
CA VAL A 80 1.04 -6.78 19.93
C VAL A 80 1.19 -8.08 20.69
N ILE A 81 1.57 -7.97 21.97
CA ILE A 81 1.89 -9.08 22.85
C ILE A 81 1.05 -8.94 24.12
N ASN A 82 0.43 -10.03 24.56
CA ASN A 82 -0.34 -10.05 25.81
C ASN A 82 0.57 -10.22 27.04
N PRO A 83 0.06 -10.05 28.27
CA PRO A 83 0.84 -10.25 29.49
C PRO A 83 1.44 -11.66 29.67
N GLN A 84 0.92 -12.66 28.96
CA GLN A 84 1.42 -14.04 28.93
C GLN A 84 2.58 -14.23 27.95
N TRP A 85 3.03 -13.16 27.29
CA TRP A 85 4.08 -13.16 26.26
C TRP A 85 3.69 -13.85 24.95
N GLU A 86 2.39 -13.94 24.67
CA GLU A 86 1.87 -14.48 23.41
C GLU A 86 1.56 -13.36 22.42
N VAL A 87 1.81 -13.61 21.12
CA VAL A 87 1.54 -12.65 20.06
C VAL A 87 0.05 -12.63 19.72
N GLU A 88 -0.61 -11.50 19.99
CA GLU A 88 -2.01 -11.25 19.59
C GLU A 88 -2.13 -10.64 18.20
N HIS A 89 -1.09 -9.94 17.75
CA HIS A 89 -1.00 -9.42 16.39
C HIS A 89 0.47 -9.33 15.92
N PRO A 90 0.86 -10.00 14.82
CA PRO A 90 2.25 -10.06 14.37
C PRO A 90 2.78 -8.75 13.81
N ASN A 91 1.92 -7.87 13.28
CA ASN A 91 2.33 -6.53 12.82
C ASN A 91 1.18 -5.49 12.73
N ALA A 92 0.89 -4.81 13.83
CA ALA A 92 -0.15 -3.79 13.95
C ALA A 92 0.17 -2.45 13.28
N LEU A 93 1.40 -2.26 12.74
CA LEU A 93 1.83 -0.96 12.20
C LEU A 93 0.90 -0.45 11.10
N ARG A 94 0.34 -1.35 10.29
CA ARG A 94 -0.64 -1.02 9.25
C ARG A 94 -1.96 -0.50 9.84
N MET A 95 -2.52 -1.20 10.83
CA MET A 95 -3.75 -0.75 11.50
C MET A 95 -3.59 0.63 12.12
N ILE A 96 -2.43 0.85 12.76
CA ILE A 96 -2.08 2.13 13.37
C ILE A 96 -2.04 3.24 12.32
N ARG A 97 -1.45 2.98 11.14
CA ARG A 97 -1.40 3.96 10.04
C ARG A 97 -2.79 4.33 9.51
N LEU A 98 -3.65 3.33 9.34
CA LEU A 98 -4.98 3.52 8.76
C LEU A 98 -5.98 4.19 9.68
N PHE A 99 -6.00 3.72 10.92
CA PHE A 99 -7.11 3.95 11.82
C PHE A 99 -6.68 4.65 13.10
N GLY A 100 -5.38 4.81 13.32
CA GLY A 100 -4.84 5.39 14.54
C GLY A 100 -5.42 4.70 15.78
N MET A 101 -5.82 5.51 16.76
CA MET A 101 -6.43 5.03 18.01
C MET A 101 -7.76 4.27 17.82
N MET A 102 -8.45 4.43 16.68
CA MET A 102 -9.73 3.73 16.45
C MET A 102 -9.55 2.22 16.31
N ALA A 103 -8.37 1.77 15.90
CA ALA A 103 -8.03 0.36 15.77
C ALA A 103 -7.55 -0.30 17.09
N PHE A 104 -7.43 0.47 18.18
CA PHE A 104 -7.10 -0.08 19.49
C PHE A 104 -8.14 -1.15 19.90
N PRO A 105 -7.74 -2.32 20.46
CA PRO A 105 -6.43 -2.68 21.02
C PRO A 105 -5.40 -3.25 20.05
N PHE A 106 -5.58 -3.08 18.74
CA PHE A 106 -4.66 -3.54 17.70
C PHE A 106 -4.48 -5.07 17.59
N THR A 107 -5.46 -5.83 18.10
CA THR A 107 -5.51 -7.29 17.96
C THR A 107 -6.04 -7.71 16.59
N ALA A 108 -5.86 -8.98 16.22
CA ALA A 108 -6.41 -9.53 14.98
C ALA A 108 -7.96 -9.40 14.90
N GLU A 109 -8.64 -9.46 16.05
CA GLU A 109 -10.08 -9.27 16.16
C GLU A 109 -10.48 -7.82 15.88
N ALA A 110 -9.71 -6.87 16.42
CA ALA A 110 -9.90 -5.45 16.15
C ALA A 110 -9.66 -5.13 14.67
N GLU A 111 -8.63 -5.73 14.05
CA GLU A 111 -8.35 -5.60 12.61
C GLU A 111 -9.56 -6.05 11.78
N LYS A 112 -10.09 -7.24 12.09
CA LYS A 112 -11.30 -7.75 11.45
C LYS A 112 -12.45 -6.74 11.60
N ALA A 113 -12.72 -6.29 12.83
CA ALA A 113 -13.86 -5.42 13.12
C ALA A 113 -13.82 -4.07 12.41
N ILE A 114 -12.65 -3.45 12.31
CA ILE A 114 -12.50 -2.10 11.73
C ILE A 114 -12.38 -2.10 10.20
N MET A 115 -12.04 -3.24 9.59
CA MET A 115 -11.87 -3.36 8.16
C MET A 115 -13.24 -3.47 7.44
N PRO A 116 -13.55 -2.57 6.48
CA PRO A 116 -14.79 -2.62 5.72
C PRO A 116 -15.00 -3.96 5.01
N GLU A 117 -16.24 -4.43 4.94
CA GLU A 117 -16.60 -5.77 4.45
C GLU A 117 -16.15 -6.04 3.00
N GLY A 118 -16.09 -5.00 2.15
CA GLY A 118 -15.53 -5.06 0.79
C GLY A 118 -14.04 -5.42 0.76
N LEU A 119 -13.24 -4.92 1.72
CA LEU A 119 -11.85 -5.34 1.88
C LEU A 119 -11.78 -6.78 2.42
N ARG A 120 -12.66 -7.16 3.35
CA ARG A 120 -12.67 -8.52 3.93
C ARG A 120 -12.96 -9.63 2.91
N LEU A 121 -13.82 -9.36 1.92
CA LEU A 121 -14.19 -10.30 0.86
C LEU A 121 -13.04 -10.56 -0.13
N GLN A 122 -12.19 -9.57 -0.43
CA GLN A 122 -11.02 -9.74 -1.31
C GLN A 122 -9.93 -10.66 -0.72
N PHE A 123 -9.90 -10.86 0.60
CA PHE A 123 -8.87 -11.66 1.29
C PHE A 123 -9.35 -13.04 1.76
N ARG A 124 -10.53 -13.50 1.34
CA ARG A 124 -10.98 -14.88 1.64
C ARG A 124 -10.12 -15.90 0.88
N GLY A 125 -9.28 -16.64 1.60
CA GLY A 125 -8.43 -17.71 1.06
C GLY A 125 -7.01 -17.30 0.67
N VAL A 126 -6.65 -16.03 0.82
CA VAL A 126 -5.27 -15.53 0.66
C VAL A 126 -4.64 -15.43 2.05
N ARG A 127 -3.53 -16.13 2.29
CA ARG A 127 -2.69 -15.85 3.46
C ARG A 127 -2.21 -14.42 3.31
N MET A 128 -2.72 -13.53 4.17
CA MET A 128 -2.20 -12.17 4.28
C MET A 128 -0.70 -12.27 4.55
N PRO A 129 0.16 -11.62 3.77
CA PRO A 129 1.55 -11.53 4.16
C PRO A 129 1.61 -10.78 5.49
N GLU A 130 2.32 -11.35 6.48
CA GLU A 130 2.56 -10.76 7.81
C GLU A 130 3.27 -9.39 7.74
N SER A 131 3.77 -9.06 6.55
CA SER A 131 4.23 -7.74 6.14
C SER A 131 3.31 -7.20 5.06
N GLY A 132 2.89 -5.94 5.19
CA GLY A 132 2.14 -5.22 4.16
C GLY A 132 2.80 -5.36 2.77
N PRO A 133 2.05 -5.14 1.68
CA PRO A 133 2.47 -5.55 0.35
C PRO A 133 3.89 -5.08 0.06
N ARG A 134 4.80 -6.02 -0.22
CA ARG A 134 6.05 -5.73 -0.90
C ARG A 134 5.68 -5.17 -2.27
N GLN A 135 5.56 -3.85 -2.38
CA GLN A 135 5.60 -3.19 -3.68
C GLN A 135 7.04 -3.30 -4.18
N VAL A 136 7.38 -4.44 -4.79
CA VAL A 136 8.69 -4.69 -5.41
C VAL A 136 8.81 -3.88 -6.71
N ASP A 137 7.70 -3.77 -7.45
CA ASP A 137 7.58 -2.96 -8.65
C ASP A 137 6.54 -1.84 -8.42
N ARG A 138 7.00 -0.59 -8.54
CA ARG A 138 6.19 0.64 -8.42
C ARG A 138 6.08 1.39 -9.75
N ASN A 139 6.36 0.69 -10.84
CA ASN A 139 6.26 1.22 -12.19
C ASN A 139 4.94 0.76 -12.79
N TYR A 140 4.13 1.71 -13.26
CA TYR A 140 2.84 1.45 -13.86
C TYR A 140 2.76 2.11 -15.23
N THR A 141 2.18 1.41 -16.18
CA THR A 141 1.99 1.92 -17.54
C THR A 141 0.53 1.81 -17.94
N PHE A 142 -0.08 2.94 -18.29
CA PHE A 142 -1.38 2.99 -18.95
C PHE A 142 -1.15 2.86 -20.46
N ASN A 143 -1.45 1.70 -21.01
CA ASN A 143 -1.48 1.49 -22.45
C ASN A 143 -2.89 1.82 -22.94
N TYR A 144 -3.02 2.67 -23.96
CA TYR A 144 -4.34 3.06 -24.46
C TYR A 144 -4.37 3.31 -25.95
N GLY A 145 -5.53 3.09 -26.54
CA GLY A 145 -5.82 3.37 -27.95
C GLY A 145 -7.23 3.89 -28.10
N PHE A 146 -7.38 5.20 -28.27
CA PHE A 146 -8.67 5.86 -28.46
C PHE A 146 -8.97 6.11 -29.94
N SER A 147 -10.24 6.09 -30.32
CA SER A 147 -10.66 6.58 -31.63
C SER A 147 -10.44 8.10 -31.73
N VAL A 148 -10.07 8.57 -32.93
CA VAL A 148 -9.74 9.98 -33.23
C VAL A 148 -10.91 10.92 -32.89
N SER A 149 -12.15 10.43 -32.95
CA SER A 149 -13.37 11.21 -32.67
C SER A 149 -13.83 11.16 -31.21
N SER A 150 -13.06 10.59 -30.28
CA SER A 150 -13.51 10.36 -28.90
C SER A 150 -13.13 11.50 -27.94
N SER A 151 -14.13 12.09 -27.27
CA SER A 151 -13.92 12.99 -26.12
C SER A 151 -13.30 12.27 -24.91
N LEU A 152 -13.31 10.94 -24.91
CA LEU A 152 -12.66 10.10 -23.90
C LEU A 152 -11.16 10.35 -23.82
N ARG A 153 -10.48 10.59 -24.95
CA ARG A 153 -9.03 10.83 -24.96
C ARG A 153 -8.65 12.04 -24.13
N GLU A 154 -9.33 13.17 -24.34
CA GLU A 154 -9.03 14.42 -23.66
C GLU A 154 -9.30 14.33 -22.15
N ARG A 155 -10.44 13.74 -21.78
CA ARG A 155 -10.81 13.48 -20.38
C ARG A 155 -9.81 12.56 -19.70
N PHE A 156 -9.45 11.44 -20.34
CA PHE A 156 -8.46 10.50 -19.82
C PHE A 156 -7.12 11.17 -19.58
N THR A 157 -6.60 11.92 -20.57
CA THR A 157 -5.33 12.64 -20.42
C THR A 157 -5.39 13.66 -19.28
N THR A 158 -6.51 14.37 -19.14
CA THR A 158 -6.70 15.37 -18.07
C THR A 158 -6.65 14.73 -16.69
N GLU A 159 -7.44 13.67 -16.47
CA GLU A 159 -7.50 13.00 -15.15
C GLU A 159 -6.22 12.22 -14.85
N PHE A 160 -5.61 11.58 -15.85
CA PHE A 160 -4.31 10.92 -15.70
C PHE A 160 -3.23 11.90 -15.24
N ASN A 161 -3.17 13.09 -15.85
CA ASN A 161 -2.21 14.12 -15.46
C ASN A 161 -2.40 14.58 -14.01
N LYS A 162 -3.64 14.73 -13.54
CA LYS A 162 -3.89 15.07 -12.12
C LYS A 162 -3.33 14.01 -11.16
N VAL A 163 -3.52 12.73 -11.48
CA VAL A 163 -2.98 11.62 -10.69
C VAL A 163 -1.45 11.63 -10.72
N ARG A 164 -0.85 11.83 -11.89
CA ARG A 164 0.61 11.92 -12.09
C ARG A 164 1.22 13.08 -11.31
N ASP A 165 0.61 14.25 -11.39
CA ASP A 165 1.10 15.45 -10.73
C ASP A 165 1.04 15.27 -9.20
N TYR A 166 -0.04 14.70 -8.67
CA TYR A 166 -0.13 14.36 -7.24
C TYR A 166 0.96 13.38 -6.80
N ILE A 167 1.19 12.30 -7.56
CA ILE A 167 2.25 11.32 -7.25
C ILE A 167 3.63 11.99 -7.21
N ASN A 168 3.92 12.85 -8.19
CA ASN A 168 5.18 13.57 -8.29
C ASN A 168 5.35 14.60 -7.16
N SER A 169 4.31 15.38 -6.85
CA SER A 169 4.35 16.41 -5.80
C SER A 169 4.42 15.84 -4.39
N ASN A 170 3.89 14.63 -4.16
CA ASN A 170 3.89 13.98 -2.84
C ASN A 170 5.01 12.95 -2.67
N GLY A 171 5.91 12.79 -3.65
CA GLY A 171 7.11 11.95 -3.53
C GLY A 171 6.82 10.48 -3.26
N LEU A 172 5.74 9.92 -3.79
CA LEU A 172 5.23 8.57 -3.43
C LEU A 172 6.12 7.40 -3.90
N ASN A 173 7.30 7.69 -4.48
CA ASN A 173 8.21 6.73 -5.10
C ASN A 173 7.47 5.76 -6.05
N ILE A 174 6.56 6.30 -6.86
CA ILE A 174 5.77 5.59 -7.86
C ILE A 174 6.06 6.22 -9.21
N VAL A 175 6.30 5.40 -10.22
CA VAL A 175 6.43 5.86 -11.61
C VAL A 175 5.16 5.47 -12.34
N ILE A 176 4.44 6.46 -12.88
CA ILE A 176 3.33 6.21 -13.79
C ILE A 176 3.62 6.83 -15.16
N GLU A 177 3.43 6.02 -16.19
CA GLU A 177 3.62 6.42 -17.58
C GLU A 177 2.36 6.10 -18.39
N ASP A 178 2.14 6.85 -19.45
CA ASP A 178 1.06 6.59 -20.40
C ASP A 178 1.67 6.34 -21.79
N LYS A 179 1.18 5.32 -22.49
CA LYS A 179 1.65 4.90 -23.80
C LYS A 179 0.48 4.80 -24.76
N PHE A 180 0.40 5.78 -25.65
CA PHE A 180 -0.54 5.71 -26.76
C PHE A 180 -0.08 4.65 -27.77
N ILE A 181 -0.98 3.72 -28.09
CA ILE A 181 -0.78 2.70 -29.11
C ILE A 181 -1.64 3.06 -30.32
N GLU A 182 -0.98 3.51 -31.38
CA GLU A 182 -1.63 3.69 -32.69
C GLU A 182 -2.24 2.36 -33.15
N GLN A 183 -3.49 2.40 -33.61
CA GLN A 183 -4.15 1.25 -34.24
C GLN A 183 -3.49 0.92 -35.59
N LYS A 184 -2.30 0.30 -35.59
CA LYS A 184 -1.79 -0.37 -36.78
C LYS A 184 -2.27 -1.82 -36.76
N LEU A 185 -3.11 -2.17 -37.74
CA LEU A 185 -3.46 -3.55 -38.06
C LEU A 185 -2.18 -4.34 -38.36
N VAL A 186 -1.78 -5.27 -37.49
CA VAL A 186 -0.65 -6.17 -37.74
C VAL A 186 -1.16 -7.61 -37.89
N ASN A 187 -0.67 -8.28 -38.94
CA ASN A 187 -1.03 -9.65 -39.32
C ASN A 187 -0.56 -10.68 -38.29
N ALA A 188 -1.43 -11.65 -38.01
CA ALA A 188 -1.26 -12.67 -36.99
C ALA A 188 -0.12 -13.66 -37.33
N LYS A 189 1.05 -13.49 -36.70
CA LYS A 189 2.07 -14.56 -36.47
C LYS A 189 3.13 -14.09 -35.46
N GLN A 190 2.71 -13.95 -34.21
CA GLN A 190 3.55 -14.02 -33.00
C GLN A 190 2.57 -14.26 -31.83
N ARG A 191 2.97 -14.94 -30.75
CA ARG A 191 2.11 -15.02 -29.55
C ARG A 191 2.01 -13.60 -29.00
N ASP A 192 0.84 -13.01 -29.12
CA ASP A 192 0.67 -11.56 -29.20
C ASP A 192 -0.21 -11.07 -28.03
N PRO A 193 0.26 -10.11 -27.22
CA PRO A 193 -0.56 -9.36 -26.25
C PRO A 193 -1.87 -8.81 -26.85
N ASN A 194 -1.96 -8.74 -28.18
CA ASN A 194 -3.16 -8.35 -28.93
C ASN A 194 -4.37 -9.29 -28.79
N GLU A 195 -4.27 -10.49 -28.21
CA GLU A 195 -5.44 -11.37 -28.03
C GLU A 195 -6.42 -10.85 -26.97
N LEU A 196 -5.90 -10.34 -25.84
CA LEU A 196 -6.69 -9.63 -24.81
C LEU A 196 -7.14 -8.24 -25.30
N LEU A 197 -6.32 -7.55 -26.08
CA LEU A 197 -6.69 -6.23 -26.63
C LEU A 197 -7.83 -6.32 -27.65
N ARG A 198 -8.01 -7.47 -28.32
CA ARG A 198 -9.15 -7.71 -29.23
C ARG A 198 -10.50 -7.75 -28.50
N SER A 199 -10.56 -8.20 -27.24
CA SER A 199 -11.83 -8.22 -26.49
C SER A 199 -12.27 -6.82 -26.03
N PHE A 200 -11.34 -5.86 -25.97
CA PHE A 200 -11.62 -4.48 -25.60
C PHE A 200 -11.84 -3.55 -26.80
N LYS A 201 -11.91 -4.10 -28.02
CA LYS A 201 -12.24 -3.33 -29.24
C LYS A 201 -13.70 -2.86 -29.22
N SER A 202 -13.99 -1.89 -28.37
CA SER A 202 -15.14 -1.01 -28.51
C SER A 202 -14.86 0.00 -29.62
N ASN A 203 -15.91 0.53 -30.25
CA ASN A 203 -15.81 1.61 -31.25
C ASN A 203 -15.20 2.90 -30.66
N SER A 204 -15.16 3.04 -29.32
CA SER A 204 -14.68 4.24 -28.61
C SER A 204 -13.19 4.22 -28.24
N GLY A 205 -12.59 3.04 -28.07
CA GLY A 205 -11.20 2.88 -27.64
C GLY A 205 -11.03 1.81 -26.56
N TRP A 206 -9.82 1.75 -26.00
CA TRP A 206 -9.46 0.86 -24.89
C TRP A 206 -8.36 1.46 -24.02
N VAL A 207 -8.34 1.05 -22.75
CA VAL A 207 -7.26 1.38 -21.79
C VAL A 207 -6.91 0.14 -20.98
N VAL A 208 -5.62 -0.09 -20.75
CA VAL A 208 -5.10 -1.17 -19.90
C VAL A 208 -4.04 -0.59 -18.97
N LEU A 209 -4.21 -0.86 -17.67
CA LEU A 209 -3.21 -0.58 -16.65
C LEU A 209 -2.31 -1.81 -16.45
N CYS A 210 -1.01 -1.64 -16.64
CA CYS A 210 0.02 -2.65 -16.40
C CYS A 210 0.92 -2.27 -15.22
N LYS A 211 1.48 -3.28 -14.56
CA LYS A 211 2.46 -3.14 -13.46
C LYS A 211 3.79 -3.82 -13.81
N GLY A 212 4.88 -3.17 -13.41
CA GLY A 212 6.23 -3.70 -13.50
C GLY A 212 6.78 -3.76 -14.92
N THR A 213 8.05 -4.11 -15.04
CA THR A 213 8.78 -4.18 -16.32
C THR A 213 8.29 -5.31 -17.23
N ARG A 214 7.67 -6.35 -16.65
CA ARG A 214 7.06 -7.47 -17.39
C ARG A 214 5.67 -7.13 -17.94
N GLY A 215 5.08 -6.02 -17.51
CA GLY A 215 3.80 -5.52 -18.01
C GLY A 215 2.59 -6.32 -17.54
N ASP A 216 2.60 -6.81 -16.29
CA ASP A 216 1.51 -7.61 -15.73
C ASP A 216 0.22 -6.79 -15.71
N ILE A 217 -0.85 -7.33 -16.30
CA ILE A 217 -2.12 -6.60 -16.45
C ILE A 217 -2.82 -6.53 -15.08
N VAL A 218 -3.10 -5.30 -14.64
CA VAL A 218 -3.86 -5.03 -13.41
C VAL A 218 -5.36 -5.03 -13.72
N VAL A 219 -5.78 -4.16 -14.64
CA VAL A 219 -7.16 -4.02 -15.13
C VAL A 219 -7.15 -3.49 -16.57
N GLY A 220 -8.22 -3.76 -17.32
CA GLY A 220 -8.42 -3.24 -18.67
C GLY A 220 -9.88 -3.21 -19.05
N ASP A 221 -10.29 -2.19 -19.81
CA ASP A 221 -11.62 -2.06 -20.41
C ASP A 221 -11.62 -1.15 -21.65
N ASP A 222 -12.81 -0.74 -22.08
CA ASP A 222 -13.04 0.22 -23.18
C ASP A 222 -12.65 1.68 -22.83
N GLY A 223 -12.02 1.88 -21.67
CA GLY A 223 -11.60 3.16 -21.13
C GLY A 223 -12.65 3.85 -20.26
N THR A 224 -13.90 3.38 -20.21
CA THR A 224 -14.98 4.08 -19.52
C THR A 224 -14.90 3.93 -17.99
N THR A 225 -14.71 2.72 -17.47
CA THR A 225 -14.58 2.52 -16.01
C THR A 225 -13.25 3.02 -15.52
N ILE A 226 -12.17 2.78 -16.29
CA ILE A 226 -10.83 3.28 -15.96
C ILE A 226 -10.83 4.82 -15.86
N LEU A 227 -11.51 5.52 -16.76
CA LEU A 227 -11.69 6.97 -16.65
C LEU A 227 -12.39 7.35 -15.34
N LYS A 228 -13.50 6.68 -14.99
CA LYS A 228 -14.20 6.94 -13.72
C LYS A 228 -13.33 6.70 -12.49
N VAL A 229 -12.42 5.71 -12.52
CA VAL A 229 -11.46 5.49 -11.43
C VAL A 229 -10.53 6.70 -11.26
N LEU A 230 -10.05 7.26 -12.37
CA LEU A 230 -9.21 8.45 -12.38
C LEU A 230 -10.00 9.68 -11.90
N GLU A 231 -11.25 9.84 -12.32
CA GLU A 231 -12.15 10.93 -11.86
C GLU A 231 -12.43 10.85 -10.35
N ASN A 232 -12.45 9.65 -9.79
CA ASN A 232 -12.63 9.40 -8.36
C ASN A 232 -11.30 9.37 -7.59
N PHE A 233 -10.22 9.96 -8.10
CA PHE A 233 -8.91 9.89 -7.45
C PHE A 233 -8.90 10.41 -6.01
N ASP A 234 -9.68 11.45 -5.71
CA ASP A 234 -9.80 11.99 -4.35
C ASP A 234 -10.27 10.95 -3.32
N TYR A 235 -11.03 9.93 -3.75
CA TYR A 235 -11.51 8.86 -2.89
C TYR A 235 -10.39 7.91 -2.44
N TRP A 236 -9.37 7.68 -3.28
CA TRP A 236 -8.37 6.64 -3.04
C TRP A 236 -6.92 7.15 -2.97
N LYS A 237 -6.64 8.42 -3.29
CA LYS A 237 -5.28 8.99 -3.30
C LYS A 237 -4.53 8.83 -1.98
N ASN A 238 -5.21 9.02 -0.84
CA ASN A 238 -4.60 8.93 0.49
C ASN A 238 -4.25 7.49 0.87
N SER A 239 -4.85 6.50 0.20
CA SER A 239 -4.65 5.07 0.44
C SER A 239 -3.45 4.51 -0.35
N VAL A 240 -2.93 5.24 -1.34
CA VAL A 240 -1.89 4.75 -2.27
C VAL A 240 -0.59 4.37 -1.56
N ASN A 241 -0.13 5.18 -0.60
CA ASN A 241 1.08 4.90 0.18
C ASN A 241 1.00 3.60 0.98
N GLU A 242 -0.21 3.22 1.35
CA GLU A 242 -0.48 2.14 2.27
C GLU A 242 -0.77 0.82 1.55
N TYR A 243 -1.67 0.85 0.58
CA TYR A 243 -2.16 -0.35 -0.10
C TYR A 243 -1.47 -0.59 -1.43
N GLY A 244 -0.87 0.45 -2.01
CA GLY A 244 -0.30 0.41 -3.36
C GLY A 244 -1.23 0.93 -4.42
N PHE A 245 -0.61 1.54 -5.43
CA PHE A 245 -1.34 2.18 -6.52
C PHE A 245 -2.25 1.20 -7.25
N ASP A 246 -1.74 0.03 -7.63
CA ASP A 246 -2.52 -1.00 -8.32
C ASP A 246 -3.67 -1.54 -7.49
N GLU A 247 -3.46 -1.82 -6.22
CA GLU A 247 -4.52 -2.36 -5.36
C GLU A 247 -5.62 -1.32 -5.12
N CYS A 248 -5.26 -0.06 -4.82
CA CYS A 248 -6.22 1.04 -4.73
C CYS A 248 -7.00 1.24 -6.04
N PHE A 249 -6.29 1.22 -7.17
CA PHE A 249 -6.89 1.40 -8.48
C PHE A 249 -7.86 0.26 -8.80
N LYS A 250 -7.46 -0.98 -8.53
CA LYS A 250 -8.24 -2.19 -8.78
C LYS A 250 -9.48 -2.26 -7.87
N ASP A 251 -9.36 -1.88 -6.60
CA ASP A 251 -10.49 -1.78 -5.68
C ASP A 251 -11.54 -0.78 -6.16
N CYS A 252 -11.12 0.45 -6.48
CA CYS A 252 -12.02 1.47 -7.03
C CYS A 252 -12.68 1.00 -8.33
N TYR A 253 -11.91 0.38 -9.23
CA TYR A 253 -12.40 -0.20 -10.48
C TYR A 253 -13.48 -1.27 -10.25
N GLN A 254 -13.26 -2.18 -9.30
CA GLN A 254 -14.24 -3.23 -8.96
C GLN A 254 -15.52 -2.64 -8.34
N LYS A 255 -15.39 -1.65 -7.46
CA LYS A 255 -16.54 -0.96 -6.85
C LYS A 255 -17.39 -0.24 -7.89
N LEU A 256 -16.76 0.44 -8.85
CA LEU A 256 -17.46 1.09 -9.97
C LEU A 256 -18.17 0.06 -10.87
N LYS A 257 -17.54 -1.07 -11.16
CA LYS A 257 -18.19 -2.17 -11.90
C LYS A 257 -19.37 -2.78 -11.16
N ALA A 258 -19.32 -2.81 -9.82
CA ALA A 258 -20.40 -3.30 -8.98
C ALA A 258 -21.50 -2.24 -8.72
N GLY A 259 -21.36 -1.01 -9.22
CA GLY A 259 -22.30 0.09 -8.94
C GLY A 259 -22.28 0.59 -7.49
N LEU A 260 -21.19 0.34 -6.76
CA LEU A 260 -21.01 0.70 -5.35
C LEU A 260 -20.38 2.09 -5.15
N LEU A 261 -19.93 2.70 -6.24
CA LEU A 261 -19.49 4.09 -6.27
C LEU A 261 -20.29 4.83 -7.35
N PRO A 262 -20.61 6.11 -7.13
CA PRO A 262 -21.31 6.94 -8.11
C PRO A 262 -20.57 7.05 -9.45
#